data_AF-A0A386HQ38-F1
#
_entry.id   AF-A0A386HQ38-F1
#
_cell.length_a   1.000
_cell.length_b   1.000
_cell.length_c   1.000
_cell.angle_alpha   90.00
_cell.angle_beta   90.00
_cell.angle_gamma   90.00
#
_symmetry.space_group_name_H-M   'P 1'
#
loop_
_entity.id
_entity.type
_entity.pdbx_description
1 polymer ?
#
loop_
_entity_poly.entity_id
_entity_poly.type
_entity_poly.pdbx_seq_one_letter_code
_entity_poly.pdbx_strand_id
1 'polypeptide(L)' 'MLEYKVDCNDKQIVKINRFYPSSKTCFECGWINQDLNLSIRE' A
#
# COMPACT_ATOMS: atom_id res chain seq x y z
N MET A 1 8.18 -1.86 15.54
CA MET A 1 8.65 -0.47 15.75
C MET A 1 9.50 -0.06 14.56
N LEU A 2 8.88 0.48 13.49
CA LEU A 2 9.58 0.97 12.30
C LEU A 2 10.01 2.44 12.46
N GLU A 3 9.26 3.21 13.26
CA GLU A 3 9.47 4.64 13.50
C GLU A 3 10.88 4.95 14.01
N TYR A 4 11.38 4.17 14.99
CA TYR A 4 12.76 4.31 15.52
C TYR A 4 13.84 4.18 14.42
N LYS A 5 13.71 3.22 13.50
CA LYS A 5 14.72 3.03 12.44
C LYS A 5 14.67 4.12 11.37
N VAL A 6 13.52 4.75 11.21
CA VAL A 6 13.30 5.84 10.24
C VAL A 6 13.92 7.13 10.77
N ASP A 7 13.72 7.42 12.05
CA ASP A 7 14.34 8.52 12.79
C ASP A 7 15.88 8.46 12.72
N CYS A 8 16.47 7.29 12.98
CA CYS A 8 17.93 7.10 12.91
C CYS A 8 18.54 7.24 11.50
N ASN A 9 17.72 7.23 10.44
CA ASN A 9 18.19 7.28 9.05
C ASN A 9 17.75 8.55 8.32
N ASP A 10 17.20 9.55 9.03
CA ASP A 10 16.62 10.77 8.44
C ASP A 10 15.64 10.46 7.29
N LYS A 11 14.84 9.41 7.45
CA LYS A 11 13.82 9.00 6.48
C LYS A 11 12.45 9.45 6.93
N GLN A 12 11.47 9.36 6.04
CA GLN A 12 10.07 9.68 6.33
C GLN A 12 9.23 8.40 6.32
N ILE A 13 8.28 8.31 7.25
CA ILE A 13 7.28 7.26 7.30
C ILE A 13 5.90 7.88 7.02
N VAL A 14 5.19 7.35 6.03
CA VAL A 14 3.83 7.78 5.69
C VAL A 14 2.87 6.67 6.08
N LYS A 15 1.95 6.98 7.00
CA LYS A 15 0.88 6.05 7.41
C LYS A 15 -0.28 6.19 6.44
N ILE A 16 -0.56 5.13 5.68
CA ILE A 16 -1.71 5.03 4.78
C ILE A 16 -2.86 4.28 5.46
N ASN A 17 -4.08 4.47 4.95
CA ASN A 17 -5.26 3.78 5.47
C ASN A 17 -5.18 2.26 5.25
N ARG A 18 -5.80 1.49 6.16
CA ARG A 18 -5.94 0.02 6.05
C ARG A 18 -6.56 -0.42 4.71
N PHE A 19 -7.51 0.34 4.18
CA PHE A 19 -8.21 0.01 2.94
C PHE A 19 -7.60 0.67 1.69
N TYR A 20 -6.31 1.02 1.75
CA TYR A 20 -5.60 1.56 0.59
C TYR A 20 -5.56 0.50 -0.54
N PRO A 21 -5.94 0.85 -1.79
CA PRO A 21 -6.10 -0.11 -2.88
C PRO A 21 -4.77 -0.57 -3.50
N SER A 22 -3.72 -0.80 -2.71
CA SER A 22 -2.39 -1.18 -3.24
C SER A 22 -2.41 -2.47 -4.05
N SER A 23 -3.19 -3.47 -3.63
CA SER A 23 -3.33 -4.74 -4.36
C SER A 23 -4.27 -4.67 -5.56
N LYS A 24 -5.06 -3.59 -5.67
CA LYS A 24 -6.01 -3.36 -6.76
C LYS A 24 -5.51 -2.35 -7.78
N THR A 25 -4.36 -1.71 -7.53
CA THR A 25 -3.81 -0.66 -8.39
C THR A 25 -2.77 -1.27 -9.32
N CYS A 26 -2.95 -1.09 -10.63
CA CYS A 26 -1.94 -1.48 -11.61
C CYS A 26 -0.68 -0.61 -11.47
N PHE A 27 0.50 -1.23 -11.39
CA PHE A 27 1.77 -0.51 -11.31
C PHE A 27 2.11 0.24 -12.61
N GLU A 28 1.68 -0.27 -13.77
CA GLU A 28 2.00 0.32 -15.07
C GLU A 28 1.16 1.56 -15.37
N CYS A 29 -0.15 1.51 -15.10
CA CYS A 29 -1.09 2.53 -15.54
C CYS A 29 -1.87 3.23 -14.41
N GLY A 30 -1.70 2.81 -13.15
CA GLY A 30 -2.37 3.41 -11.99
C GLY A 30 -3.87 3.12 -11.90
N TRP A 31 -4.42 2.29 -12.79
CA TRP A 31 -5.85 1.93 -12.77
C TRP A 31 -6.20 1.12 -11.53
N ILE A 32 -7.27 1.51 -10.84
CA ILE A 32 -7.77 0.83 -9.64
C ILE A 32 -8.89 -0.12 -10.03
N ASN A 33 -8.63 -1.42 -9.90
CA ASN A 33 -9.61 -2.46 -10.15
C ASN A 33 -10.64 -2.51 -9.01
N GLN A 34 -11.75 -1.80 -9.18
CA GLN A 34 -12.84 -1.75 -8.21
C GLN A 34 -13.56 -3.11 -8.07
N ASP A 35 -13.60 -3.89 -9.16
CA ASP A 35 -14.33 -5.15 -9.27
C ASP A 35 -13.57 -6.35 -8.67
N LEU A 36 -12.30 -6.19 -8.32
CA LEU A 36 -11.49 -7.27 -7.75
C LEU A 36 -12.11 -7.76 -6.42
N ASN A 37 -12.80 -8.89 -6.48
CA ASN A 37 -13.42 -9.52 -5.33
C ASN A 37 -12.34 -10.20 -4.48
N LEU A 38 -12.42 -10.08 -3.15
CA LEU A 38 -11.42 -10.63 -2.21
C LEU A 38 -11.24 -12.14 -2.32
N SER A 39 -12.17 -12.83 -2.99
CA SER A 39 -12.20 -14.27 -3.25
C SER A 39 -11.25 -14.73 -4.35
N ILE A 40 -10.70 -13.84 -5.18
CA ILE A 40 -9.86 -14.20 -6.35
C ILE A 40 -8.37 -14.33 -5.93
N ARG A 41 -8.11 -14.96 -4.79
CA ARG A 41 -6.76 -15.22 -4.27
C ARG A 41 -6.53 -16.73 -4.23
N GLU A 42 -6.46 -17.34 -5.41
CA GLU A 42 -5.89 -18.68 -5.63
C GLU A 42 -4.73 -18.58 -6.61
#